data_AF-A0A1Q3ZLZ1-F1
#
_entry.id   AF-A0A1Q3ZLZ1-F1
#
_cell.length_a   1.000
_cell.length_b   1.000
_cell.length_c   1.000
_cell.angle_alpha   90.00
_cell.angle_beta   90.00
_cell.angle_gamma   90.00
#
_symmetry.space_group_name_H-M   'P 1'
#
loop_
_entity.id
_entity.type
_entity.pdbx_description
1 polymer ?
#
loop_
_entity_poly.entity_id
_entity_poly.type
_entity_poly.pdbx_seq_one_letter_code
_entity_poly.pdbx_strand_id
1 'polypeptide(L)'
;MSDFWERKSPMQKTKFILGICLLVLIVVFAIANWVTIPFSLIFITINIPLTVLILGAMLFGYLVASFTEGSYKRKRDKENGM
;
A
#
# COMPACT_ATOMS: atom_id res chain seq x y z
N MET A 1 -23.57 -15.20 6.59
CA MET A 1 -22.84 -13.92 6.80
C MET A 1 -22.79 -13.50 8.28
N SER A 2 -23.75 -13.90 9.12
CA SER A 2 -23.78 -13.71 10.58
C SER A 2 -22.55 -14.27 11.31
N ASP A 3 -22.08 -15.44 10.91
CA ASP A 3 -21.03 -16.17 11.63
C ASP A 3 -19.66 -15.49 11.62
N PHE A 4 -19.40 -14.61 10.64
CA PHE A 4 -18.13 -13.88 10.55
C PHE A 4 -18.04 -12.76 11.60
N TRP A 5 -19.20 -12.17 11.92
CA TRP A 5 -19.30 -11.14 12.93
C TRP A 5 -19.35 -11.74 14.33
N GLU A 6 -20.07 -12.84 14.53
CA GLU A 6 -20.27 -13.45 15.84
C GLU A 6 -19.01 -14.09 16.43
N ARG A 7 -18.10 -14.58 15.58
CA ARG A 7 -16.82 -15.17 16.03
C ARG A 7 -15.76 -14.17 16.45
N LYS A 8 -15.92 -12.87 16.14
CA LYS A 8 -14.91 -11.85 16.49
C LYS A 8 -15.11 -11.34 17.90
N SER A 9 -14.03 -11.35 18.68
CA SER A 9 -13.93 -10.64 19.96
C SER A 9 -14.32 -9.16 19.77
N PRO A 10 -14.96 -8.52 20.77
CA PRO A 10 -15.36 -7.11 20.71
C PRO A 10 -14.20 -6.19 20.30
N MET A 11 -12.97 -6.50 20.73
CA MET A 11 -11.77 -5.73 20.36
C MET A 11 -11.42 -5.86 18.87
N GLN A 12 -11.66 -7.01 18.26
CA GLN A 12 -11.43 -7.22 16.83
C GLN A 12 -12.53 -6.55 15.98
N LYS A 13 -13.76 -6.48 16.49
CA LYS A 13 -14.86 -5.74 15.84
C LYS A 13 -14.53 -4.25 15.80
N THR A 14 -14.08 -3.68 16.91
CA THR A 14 -13.67 -2.27 16.98
C THR A 14 -12.53 -1.96 16.02
N LYS A 15 -11.47 -2.79 15.99
CA LYS A 15 -10.37 -2.62 15.04
C LYS A 15 -10.83 -2.68 13.58
N PHE A 16 -11.78 -3.56 13.26
CA PHE A 16 -12.33 -3.69 11.92
C PHE A 16 -13.14 -2.47 11.51
N ILE A 17 -14.03 -1.97 12.38
CA ILE A 17 -14.80 -0.75 12.14
C ILE A 17 -13.86 0.45 11.97
N LEU A 18 -12.88 0.61 12.86
CA LEU A 18 -11.85 1.65 12.76
C LEU A 18 -11.11 1.58 11.42
N GLY A 19 -10.70 0.38 11.00
CA GLY A 19 -10.05 0.17 9.71
C GLY A 19 -10.92 0.62 8.53
N ILE A 20 -12.21 0.29 8.55
CA ILE A 20 -13.16 0.75 7.52
C ILE A 20 -13.32 2.26 7.54
N CYS A 21 -13.54 2.88 8.70
CA CYS A 21 -13.66 4.32 8.82
C CYS A 21 -12.42 5.04 8.28
N LEU A 22 -11.24 4.51 8.61
CA LEU A 22 -9.96 5.08 8.19
C LEU A 22 -9.73 4.91 6.69
N LEU A 23 -10.11 3.76 6.11
CA LEU A 23 -10.11 3.54 4.66
C LEU A 23 -11.00 4.56 3.94
N VAL A 24 -12.23 4.76 4.41
CA VAL A 24 -13.16 5.74 3.83
C VAL A 24 -12.57 7.15 3.91
N LEU A 25 -11.96 7.52 5.05
CA LEU A 25 -11.34 8.84 5.23
C LEU A 25 -10.19 9.06 4.26
N ILE A 26 -9.33 8.05 4.04
CA ILE A 26 -8.25 8.10 3.05
C ILE A 26 -8.81 8.31 1.64
N VAL A 27 -9.88 7.58 1.26
CA VAL A 27 -10.48 7.72 -0.07
C VAL A 27 -11.07 9.12 -0.26
N VAL A 28 -11.83 9.62 0.71
CA VAL A 28 -12.39 10.98 0.66
C VAL A 28 -11.27 12.01 0.58
N PHE A 29 -10.21 11.87 1.38
CA PHE A 29 -9.04 12.75 1.33
C PHE A 29 -8.37 12.71 -0.04
N ALA A 30 -8.21 11.52 -0.64
CA ALA A 30 -7.60 11.38 -1.95
C ALA A 30 -8.41 12.07 -3.05
N ILE A 31 -9.74 11.96 -3.01
CA ILE A 31 -10.64 12.63 -3.96
C ILE A 31 -10.69 14.14 -3.72
N ALA A 32 -10.77 14.57 -2.47
CA ALA A 32 -10.78 15.99 -2.11
C ALA A 32 -9.46 16.70 -2.49
N ASN A 33 -8.34 15.97 -2.46
CA ASN A 33 -7.00 16.47 -2.81
C ASN A 33 -6.56 15.94 -4.19
N TRP A 34 -7.50 15.76 -5.12
CA TRP A 34 -7.22 15.28 -6.47
C TRP A 34 -6.61 16.38 -7.34
N VAL A 35 -5.38 16.79 -6.99
CA VAL A 35 -4.60 17.78 -7.72
C VAL A 35 -3.77 17.06 -8.78
N THR A 36 -4.01 17.38 -10.04
CA THR A 36 -3.21 16.88 -11.16
C THR A 36 -1.95 17.70 -11.33
N ILE A 37 -0.81 17.02 -11.43
CA ILE A 37 0.47 17.65 -11.73
C ILE A 37 1.01 17.13 -13.07
N PRO A 38 1.73 17.98 -13.84
CA PRO A 38 2.44 17.53 -15.02
C PRO A 38 3.64 16.69 -14.59
N PHE A 39 3.59 15.40 -14.86
CA PHE A 39 4.66 14.45 -14.59
C PHE A 39 5.43 14.18 -15.89
N SER A 40 6.64 14.72 -15.97
CA SER A 40 7.55 14.48 -17.10
C SER A 40 8.38 13.22 -16.86
N LEU A 41 8.06 12.18 -17.63
CA LEU A 41 9.01 11.12 -17.95
C LEU A 41 10.05 11.67 -18.94
N ILE A 42 11.21 11.02 -19.01
CA ILE A 42 12.39 11.46 -19.79
C ILE A 42 12.04 11.92 -21.22
N PHE A 43 11.01 11.34 -21.85
CA PHE A 43 10.55 11.72 -23.20
C PHE A 43 9.06 12.08 -23.31
N ILE A 44 8.27 11.99 -22.22
CA ILE A 44 6.81 12.14 -22.29
C ILE A 44 6.31 12.87 -21.04
N THR A 45 5.48 13.90 -21.22
CA THR A 45 4.78 14.55 -20.10
C THR A 45 3.34 14.07 -20.03
N ILE A 46 2.95 13.51 -18.88
CA ILE A 46 1.59 13.05 -18.60
C ILE A 46 1.01 13.82 -17.40
N ASN A 47 -0.25 14.20 -17.45
CA ASN A 47 -0.94 14.80 -16.31
C ASN A 47 -1.54 13.69 -15.46
N ILE A 48 -1.06 13.54 -14.23
CA ILE A 48 -1.52 12.51 -13.31
C ILE A 48 -1.87 13.12 -11.95
N PRO A 49 -2.87 12.56 -11.23
CA PRO A 49 -3.18 12.99 -9.88
C PRO A 49 -2.00 12.71 -8.95
N LEU A 50 -1.59 13.71 -8.17
CA LEU A 50 -0.46 13.60 -7.24
C LEU A 50 -0.65 12.44 -6.25
N THR A 51 -1.88 12.23 -5.78
CA THR A 51 -2.23 11.13 -4.88
C THR A 51 -1.96 9.76 -5.52
N VAL A 52 -2.33 9.57 -6.78
CA VAL A 52 -2.06 8.33 -7.54
C VAL A 52 -0.56 8.12 -7.72
N LEU A 53 0.19 9.19 -8.00
CA LEU A 53 1.65 9.12 -8.13
C LEU A 53 2.33 8.68 -6.83
N ILE A 54 1.93 9.27 -5.69
CA ILE A 54 2.48 8.91 -4.37
C ILE A 54 2.19 7.45 -4.03
N LEU A 55 0.94 7.01 -4.22
CA LEU A 55 0.54 5.62 -3.95
C LEU A 55 1.29 4.64 -4.86
N GLY A 56 1.45 4.97 -6.15
CA GLY A 56 2.23 4.17 -7.09
C GLY A 56 3.71 4.08 -6.70
N ALA A 57 4.33 5.18 -6.28
CA ALA A 57 5.72 5.21 -5.83
C ALA A 57 5.94 4.39 -4.54
N MET A 58 5.02 4.49 -3.57
CA MET A 58 5.06 3.68 -2.36
C MET A 58 4.97 2.19 -2.69
N LEU A 59 4.03 1.80 -3.56
CA LEU A 59 3.85 0.41 -3.98
C LEU A 59 5.10 -0.11 -4.70
N PHE A 60 5.64 0.69 -5.63
CA PHE A 60 6.85 0.34 -6.37
C PHE A 60 8.06 0.16 -5.44
N GLY A 61 8.27 1.09 -4.50
CA GLY A 61 9.33 0.97 -3.50
C GLY A 61 9.21 -0.28 -2.64
N TYR A 62 7.99 -0.60 -2.18
CA TYR A 62 7.72 -1.82 -1.42
C TYR A 62 8.01 -3.10 -2.22
N LEU A 63 7.63 -3.13 -3.50
CA LEU A 63 7.92 -4.26 -4.38
C LEU A 63 9.42 -4.43 -4.55
N VAL A 64 10.14 -3.36 -4.89
CA VAL A 64 11.60 -3.38 -5.07
C VAL A 64 12.29 -3.87 -3.79
N ALA A 65 11.90 -3.35 -2.61
CA ALA A 65 12.43 -3.78 -1.33
C ALA A 65 12.13 -5.26 -1.03
N SER A 66 10.91 -5.72 -1.31
CA SER A 66 10.54 -7.13 -1.10
C SER A 66 11.34 -8.08 -2.01
N PHE A 67 11.60 -7.69 -3.26
CA PHE A 67 12.43 -8.46 -4.19
C PHE A 67 13.90 -8.52 -3.76
N THR A 68 14.45 -7.42 -3.25
CA THR A 68 15.85 -7.38 -2.78
C THR A 68 16.01 -8.15 -1.47
N GLU A 69 15.09 -8.06 -0.52
CA GLU A 69 15.10 -8.83 0.72
C GLU A 69 15.02 -10.34 0.48
N GLY A 70 14.11 -10.79 -0.40
CA GLY A 70 14.02 -12.20 -0.79
C GLY A 70 15.31 -12.73 -1.44
N SER A 71 16.00 -11.88 -2.19
CA SER A 71 17.29 -12.20 -2.82
C SER A 71 18.44 -12.24 -1.81
N TYR A 72 18.47 -11.32 -0.84
CA TYR A 72 19.47 -11.28 0.24
C TYR A 72 19.33 -12.46 1.19
N LYS A 73 18.10 -12.85 1.54
CA LYS A 73 17.83 -13.99 2.42
C LYS A 73 18.29 -15.30 1.79
N ARG A 74 18.02 -15.50 0.49
CA ARG A 74 18.53 -16.66 -0.28
C ARG A 74 20.05 -16.71 -0.39
N LYS A 75 20.74 -15.56 -0.42
CA LYS A 75 22.20 -15.51 -0.43
C LYS A 75 22.77 -15.88 0.94
N ARG A 76 22.21 -15.36 2.03
CA ARG A 76 22.63 -15.73 3.40
C ARG A 76 22.39 -17.18 3.75
N ASP A 77 21.30 -17.79 3.28
CA ASP A 77 21.03 -19.21 3.49
C ASP A 77 22.05 -20.11 2.76
N LYS A 78 22.59 -19.66 1.61
CA LYS A 78 23.69 -20.35 0.93
C LYS A 78 25.05 -20.14 1.59
N GLU A 79 25.24 -19.02 2.29
CA GLU A 79 26.50 -18.66 2.93
C GLU A 79 26.63 -19.25 4.36
N ASN A 80 25.50 -19.53 5.03
CA ASN A 80 25.45 -20.01 6.42
C ASN A 80 25.12 -21.51 6.59
N GLY A 81 24.89 -22.29 5.53
CA GLY A 81 24.65 -23.73 5.71
C GLY A 81 24.35 -24.54 4.45
N MET A 82 25.40 -24.97 3.75
CA MET A 82 25.65 -26.34 3.24
C MET A 82 27.04 -26.38 2.60
#